data_AF-A0A7V5IDP5-F1
#
_entry.id   AF-A0A7V5IDP5-F1
#
_cell.length_a   1.000
_cell.length_b   1.000
_cell.length_c   1.000
_cell.angle_alpha   90.00
_cell.angle_beta   90.00
_cell.angle_gamma   90.00
#
_symmetry.space_group_name_H-M   'P 1'
#
loop_
_entity.id
_entity.type
_entity.pdbx_description
1 polymer ?
#
loop_
_entity_poly.entity_id
_entity_poly.type
_entity_poly.pdbx_seq_one_letter_code
_entity_poly.pdbx_strand_id
1 'polypeptide(L)'
;MKTFLLRQKSRRRLGDKEEFLYSIEETESSIDDMITSLRNFLLEKEKSLSESIRNKDLAWSKNEYEIIRKFLGINPGEIQEEAIGFIRKLLSKL
;
A
#
# COMPACT_ATOMS: atom_id res chain seq x y z
N MET A 1 3.12 11.06 12.24
CA MET A 1 3.09 9.59 12.47
C MET A 1 4.39 9.06 11.88
N LYS A 2 5.24 8.38 12.66
CA LYS A 2 6.54 7.90 12.16
C LYS A 2 6.31 6.69 11.25
N THR A 3 6.89 6.69 10.06
CA THR A 3 6.70 5.63 9.07
C THR A 3 7.99 4.87 8.88
N PHE A 4 7.91 3.54 8.84
CA PHE A 4 9.09 2.69 8.79
C PHE A 4 9.01 1.76 7.59
N LEU A 5 10.14 1.60 6.91
CA LEU A 5 10.26 0.73 5.74
C LEU A 5 11.07 -0.50 6.13
N LEU A 6 10.51 -1.68 5.92
CA LEU A 6 11.18 -2.96 6.15
C LEU A 6 11.98 -3.32 4.89
N ARG A 7 13.31 -3.21 4.95
CA ARG A 7 14.19 -3.57 3.84
C ARG A 7 14.91 -4.87 4.13
N GLN A 8 14.96 -5.78 3.15
CA GLN A 8 15.79 -6.97 3.27
C GLN A 8 17.26 -6.54 3.17
N LYS A 9 18.02 -6.79 4.23
CA LYS A 9 19.44 -6.42 4.34
C LYS A 9 20.36 -7.50 3.77
N SER A 10 20.08 -8.76 4.10
CA SER A 10 20.90 -9.88 3.64
C SER A 10 20.16 -11.20 3.77
N ARG A 11 20.52 -12.16 2.91
CA ARG A 11 20.08 -13.57 3.02
C ARG A 11 21.31 -14.40 3.37
N ARG A 12 21.22 -15.23 4.41
CA ARG A 12 22.30 -16.16 4.77
C ARG A 12 21.76 -17.57 4.89
N ARG A 13 22.62 -18.56 4.61
CA ARG A 13 22.28 -19.97 4.75
C ARG A 13 22.83 -20.48 6.10
N LEU A 14 21.96 -21.09 6.91
CA LEU A 14 22.30 -21.70 8.19
C LEU A 14 22.00 -23.20 8.10
N GLY A 15 23.00 -23.98 7.67
CA GLY A 15 22.81 -25.40 7.34
C GLY A 15 21.87 -25.59 6.15
N ASP A 16 20.73 -26.26 6.34
CA ASP A 16 19.69 -26.46 5.31
C ASP A 16 18.61 -25.37 5.29
N LYS A 17 18.69 -24.36 6.18
CA LYS A 17 17.72 -23.28 6.27
C LYS A 17 18.27 -21.98 5.70
N GLU A 18 17.37 -21.15 5.19
CA GLU A 18 17.68 -19.78 4.78
C GLU A 18 17.12 -18.79 5.80
N GLU A 19 17.96 -17.86 6.24
CA GLU A 19 17.58 -16.76 7.10
C GLU A 19 17.59 -15.46 6.30
N PHE A 20 16.51 -14.71 6.43
CA PHE A 20 16.37 -13.36 5.89
C PHE A 20 16.52 -12.36 7.02
N LEU A 21 17.50 -11.47 6.89
CA LEU A 21 17.70 -10.36 7.82
C LEU A 21 17.09 -9.10 7.22
N TYR A 22 16.32 -8.39 8.04
CA TYR A 22 15.65 -7.16 7.66
C TYR A 22 16.15 -5.98 8.50
N SER A 23 16.24 -4.79 7.91
CA SER A 23 16.39 -3.51 8.60
C SER A 23 15.05 -2.78 8.62
N ILE A 24 14.78 -2.11 9.74
CA ILE A 24 13.67 -1.16 9.88
C ILE A 24 14.28 0.23 9.83
N GLU A 25 13.96 0.98 8.79
CA GLU A 25 14.46 2.34 8.58
C GLU A 25 13.32 3.33 8.72
N GLU A 26 13.52 4.39 9.52
CA GLU A 26 12.56 5.49 9.64
C GLU A 26 12.58 6.31 8.35
N THR A 27 11.40 6.56 7.81
CA THR A 27 11.20 7.33 6.58
C THR A 27 10.28 8.48 6.89
N GLU A 28 10.64 9.69 6.47
CA GLU A 28 9.80 10.87 6.66
C GLU A 28 8.82 11.06 5.49
N SER A 29 9.17 10.63 4.27
CA SER A 29 8.39 10.90 3.06
C SER A 29 7.56 9.73 2.53
N SER A 30 7.78 8.48 2.98
CA SER A 30 7.27 7.32 2.25
C SER A 30 5.74 7.26 2.13
N ILE A 31 4.99 7.70 3.15
CA ILE A 31 3.53 7.71 3.06
C ILE A 31 3.03 8.89 2.23
N ASP A 32 3.64 10.07 2.36
CA ASP A 32 3.24 11.25 1.58
C ASP A 32 3.57 11.06 0.09
N ASP A 33 4.67 10.37 -0.22
CA ASP A 33 5.03 9.90 -1.56
C ASP A 33 3.99 8.90 -2.07
N MET A 34 3.57 7.92 -1.25
CA MET A 34 2.50 6.97 -1.62
C MET A 34 1.16 7.68 -1.88
N ILE A 35 0.81 8.69 -1.07
CA ILE A 35 -0.40 9.50 -1.28
C ILE A 35 -0.29 10.27 -2.60
N THR A 36 0.87 10.86 -2.88
CA THR A 36 1.11 11.62 -4.11
C THR A 36 1.07 10.72 -5.35
N SER A 37 1.73 9.56 -5.30
CA SER A 37 1.66 8.54 -6.36
C SER A 37 0.25 8.02 -6.56
N LEU A 38 -0.50 7.79 -5.48
CA LEU A 38 -1.90 7.37 -5.55
C LEU A 38 -2.79 8.46 -6.17
N ARG A 39 -2.58 9.73 -5.81
CA ARG A 39 -3.28 10.86 -6.41
C ARG A 39 -3.03 10.91 -7.93
N ASN A 40 -1.78 10.80 -8.35
CA ASN A 40 -1.41 10.81 -9.76
C ASN A 40 -2.00 9.60 -10.49
N PHE A 41 -1.92 8.41 -9.90
CA PHE A 41 -2.53 7.19 -10.44
C PHE A 41 -4.04 7.33 -10.65
N LEU A 42 -4.76 7.91 -9.69
CA LEU A 42 -6.20 8.15 -9.80
C LEU A 42 -6.57 9.25 -10.81
N LEU A 43 -5.65 10.19 -11.08
CA LEU A 43 -5.83 11.19 -12.12
C LEU A 43 -5.57 10.62 -13.53
N GLU A 44 -4.64 9.68 -13.67
CA GLU A 44 -4.29 9.03 -14.94
C GLU A 44 -5.20 7.85 -15.31
N LYS A 45 -5.72 7.11 -14.32
CA LYS A 45 -6.69 6.02 -14.54
C LYS A 45 -8.12 6.55 -14.67
N GLU A 46 -8.94 5.78 -15.39
CA GLU A 46 -10.32 6.08 -15.82
C GLU A 46 -11.13 6.93 -14.81
N LYS A 47 -11.78 8.00 -15.32
CA LYS A 47 -12.63 8.93 -14.55
C LYS A 47 -13.60 8.22 -13.59
N SER A 48 -14.07 7.03 -13.96
CA SER A 48 -14.97 6.19 -13.16
C SER A 48 -14.40 5.82 -11.78
N LEU A 49 -13.11 5.49 -11.70
CA LEU A 49 -12.46 5.07 -10.45
C LEU A 49 -12.20 6.28 -9.53
N SER A 50 -11.89 7.44 -10.12
CA SER A 50 -11.81 8.71 -9.40
C SER A 50 -13.18 9.16 -8.86
N GLU A 51 -14.24 8.99 -9.65
CA GLU A 51 -15.61 9.37 -9.27
C GLU A 51 -16.17 8.47 -8.15
N SER A 52 -15.96 7.15 -8.22
CA SER A 52 -16.39 6.22 -7.16
C SER A 52 -15.71 6.51 -5.81
N ILE A 53 -14.42 6.84 -5.83
CA ILE A 53 -13.65 7.21 -4.64
C ILE A 53 -14.11 8.56 -4.09
N ARG A 54 -14.39 9.56 -4.97
CA ARG A 54 -14.86 10.90 -4.56
C ARG A 54 -16.26 10.89 -3.96
N ASN A 55 -17.16 10.05 -4.47
CA ASN A 55 -18.54 9.99 -4.01
C ASN A 55 -18.69 9.33 -2.62
N LYS A 56 -17.60 8.83 -2.01
CA LYS A 56 -17.61 8.13 -0.71
C LYS A 56 -18.63 6.98 -0.66
N ASP A 57 -19.03 6.44 -1.81
CA ASP A 57 -19.92 5.30 -1.85
C ASP A 57 -19.20 4.11 -1.23
N LEU A 58 -19.73 3.64 -0.10
CA LEU A 58 -19.14 2.56 0.71
C LEU A 58 -19.06 1.22 -0.04
N ALA A 59 -19.70 1.11 -1.22
CA ALA A 59 -19.68 -0.05 -2.08
C ALA A 59 -18.49 0.01 -3.05
N TRP A 60 -17.27 -0.05 -2.53
CA TRP A 60 -16.11 -0.29 -3.38
C TRP A 60 -16.22 -1.66 -4.00
N SER A 61 -16.09 -1.72 -5.32
CA SER A 61 -15.98 -3.00 -5.99
C SER A 61 -14.67 -3.67 -5.54
N LYS A 62 -14.70 -4.99 -5.36
CA LYS A 62 -13.50 -5.79 -5.06
C LYS A 62 -12.37 -5.53 -6.07
N ASN A 63 -12.72 -5.19 -7.31
CA ASN A 63 -11.80 -4.84 -8.38
C ASN A 63 -11.04 -3.53 -8.12
N GLU A 64 -11.71 -2.46 -7.69
CA GLU A 64 -11.05 -1.16 -7.44
C GLU A 64 -10.01 -1.26 -6.33
N TYR A 65 -10.35 -1.98 -5.26
CA TYR A 65 -9.42 -2.28 -4.19
C TYR A 65 -8.20 -3.08 -4.71
N GLU A 66 -8.42 -4.14 -5.48
CA GLU A 66 -7.31 -4.94 -6.03
C GLU A 66 -6.39 -4.13 -6.94
N ILE A 67 -6.94 -3.21 -7.73
CA ILE A 67 -6.17 -2.32 -8.60
C ILE A 67 -5.26 -1.42 -7.77
N ILE A 68 -5.80 -0.71 -6.77
CA ILE A 68 -5.03 0.18 -5.90
C ILE A 68 -4.00 -0.59 -5.09
N ARG A 69 -4.38 -1.76 -4.57
CA ARG A 69 -3.49 -2.66 -3.82
C ARG A 69 -2.28 -3.08 -4.66
N LYS A 70 -2.51 -3.51 -5.90
CA LYS A 70 -1.43 -3.90 -6.83
C LYS A 70 -0.54 -2.72 -7.18
N PHE A 71 -1.12 -1.55 -7.43
CA PHE A 71 -0.36 -0.34 -7.72
C PHE A 71 0.56 0.08 -6.57
N LEU A 72 0.02 0.10 -5.35
CA LEU A 72 0.78 0.45 -4.14
C LEU A 72 1.74 -0.65 -3.67
N GLY A 73 1.77 -1.81 -4.35
CA GLY A 73 2.60 -2.94 -3.94
C GLY A 73 2.24 -3.51 -2.57
N ILE A 74 1.00 -3.27 -2.10
CA ILE A 74 0.56 -3.75 -0.78
C ILE A 74 0.26 -5.24 -0.92
N ASN A 75 1.04 -6.06 -0.21
CA ASN A 75 0.74 -7.48 -0.10
C ASN A 75 -0.14 -7.68 1.14
N PRO A 76 -1.45 -7.99 1.00
CA PRO A 76 -2.23 -8.40 2.14
C PRO A 76 -1.64 -9.73 2.59
N GLY A 77 -1.10 -9.76 3.80
CA GLY A 77 -0.75 -11.01 4.45
C GLY A 77 -2.01 -11.80 4.79
N GLU A 78 -2.00 -12.45 5.95
CA GLU A 78 -3.14 -13.25 6.41
C GLU A 78 -4.40 -12.39 6.65
N ILE A 79 -4.23 -11.09 6.92
CA ILE A 79 -5.32 -10.17 7.29
C ILE A 79 -5.57 -9.18 6.15
N GLN A 80 -6.45 -9.55 5.22
CA GLN A 80 -6.84 -8.67 4.10
C GLN A 80 -7.50 -7.37 4.57
N GLU A 81 -8.19 -7.41 5.71
CA GLU A 81 -8.91 -6.28 6.31
C GLU A 81 -7.97 -5.14 6.72
N GLU A 82 -6.74 -5.45 7.14
CA GLU A 82 -5.73 -4.44 7.48
C GLU A 82 -5.24 -3.69 6.26
N ALA A 83 -5.00 -4.41 5.15
CA ALA A 83 -4.62 -3.81 3.88
C ALA A 83 -5.74 -2.92 3.31
N ILE A 84 -7.01 -3.35 3.43
CA ILE A 84 -8.18 -2.54 3.10
C ILE A 84 -8.23 -1.29 3.99
N GLY A 85 -8.06 -1.44 5.31
CA GLY A 85 -8.06 -0.34 6.26
C GLY A 85 -6.95 0.67 6.00
N PHE A 86 -5.76 0.21 5.62
CA PHE A 86 -4.64 1.06 5.27
C PHE A 86 -4.90 1.86 3.98
N ILE A 87 -5.40 1.20 2.92
CA ILE A 87 -5.77 1.88 1.67
C ILE A 87 -6.87 2.93 1.91
N ARG A 88 -7.88 2.61 2.72
CA ARG A 88 -8.92 3.57 3.11
C ARG A 88 -8.33 4.79 3.84
N LYS A 89 -7.38 4.58 4.75
CA LYS A 89 -6.68 5.67 5.45
C LYS A 89 -5.87 6.54 4.48
N LEU A 90 -5.23 5.95 3.47
CA LEU A 90 -4.52 6.71 2.43
C LEU A 90 -5.49 7.56 1.60
N LEU A 91 -6.60 6.97 1.15
CA LEU A 91 -7.61 7.69 0.36
C LEU A 91 -8.31 8.79 1.16
N SER A 92 -8.50 8.62 2.48
CA SER A 92 -9.06 9.70 3.32
C SER A 92 -8.16 10.94 3.45
N LYS A 93 -6.89 10.83 3.05
CA LYS A 93 -5.91 11.92 3.10
C LYS A 93 -5.63 12.55 1.73
N LEU A 94 -6.24 12.02 0.66
CA LEU A 94 -6.22 12.63 -0.67
C LEU A 94 -7.12 13.86 -0.75
#